data_AF-A0A9D1DDN1-F1
#
_entry.id   AF-A0A9D1DDN1-F1
#
_cell.length_a   1.000
_cell.length_b   1.000
_cell.length_c   1.000
_cell.angle_alpha   90.00
_cell.angle_beta   90.00
_cell.angle_gamma   90.00
#
_symmetry.space_group_name_H-M   'P 1'
#
loop_
_entity.id
_entity.type
_entity.pdbx_description
1 polymer ?
#
loop_
_entity_poly.entity_id
_entity_poly.type
_entity_poly.pdbx_seq_one_letter_code
_entity_poly.pdbx_strand_id
1 'polypeptide(L)'
;GGLYSGVVTRLMNFGAFVEIAPGVEGLVHISQLENHRVNRVEDVVSVGDQIIVKVTEIDDQGRLNFSRKDAINEMNAHKKNKDAE
;
A
#
# COMPACT_ATOMS: atom_id res chain seq x y z
N GLY A 1 -13.19 -1.87 -1.43
CA GLY A 1 -12.36 -0.83 -0.78
C GLY A 1 -11.85 0.11 -1.84
N GLY A 2 -11.77 1.41 -1.54
CA GLY A 2 -11.20 2.41 -2.45
C GLY A 2 -9.67 2.45 -2.41
N LEU A 3 -9.08 3.13 -3.39
CA LEU A 3 -7.65 3.46 -3.43
C LEU A 3 -7.42 4.76 -2.65
N TYR A 4 -6.41 4.76 -1.78
CA TYR A 4 -6.03 5.92 -0.98
C TYR A 4 -4.55 6.22 -1.23
N SER A 5 -4.21 7.51 -1.29
CA SER A 5 -2.82 7.94 -1.28
C SER A 5 -2.40 8.15 0.17
N GLY A 6 -1.31 7.51 0.58
CA GLY A 6 -0.75 7.67 1.91
C GLY A 6 0.76 7.86 1.85
N VAL A 7 1.29 8.44 2.93
CA VAL A 7 2.70 8.71 3.10
C VAL A 7 3.29 7.70 4.07
N VAL A 8 4.44 7.14 3.73
CA VAL A 8 5.14 6.21 4.59
C VAL A 8 5.70 6.96 5.80
N THR A 9 5.19 6.66 7.00
CA THR A 9 5.66 7.28 8.25
C THR A 9 6.82 6.52 8.85
N ARG A 10 6.83 5.19 8.70
CA ARG A 10 7.84 4.31 9.31
C ARG A 10 8.00 3.01 8.53
N LEU A 11 9.23 2.51 8.50
CA LEU A 11 9.56 1.21 7.91
C LEU A 11 9.92 0.20 9.01
N MET A 12 9.56 -1.06 8.79
CA MET A 12 9.89 -2.20 9.63
C MET A 12 10.42 -3.33 8.74
N ASN A 13 11.12 -4.30 9.32
CA ASN A 13 11.67 -5.44 8.57
C ASN A 13 10.60 -6.29 7.86
N PHE A 14 9.37 -6.31 8.39
CA PHE A 14 8.26 -7.10 7.86
C PHE A 14 7.21 -6.26 7.11
N GLY A 15 7.33 -4.93 7.07
CA GLY A 15 6.31 -4.07 6.46
C GLY A 15 6.59 -2.58 6.60
N ALA A 16 5.66 -1.75 6.08
CA ALA A 16 5.73 -0.30 6.12
C ALA A 16 4.43 0.27 6.72
N PHE A 17 4.57 1.24 7.61
CA PHE A 17 3.46 2.04 8.12
C PHE A 17 3.19 3.19 7.18
N VAL A 18 1.92 3.36 6.84
CA VAL A 18 1.44 4.35 5.88
C VAL A 18 0.31 5.12 6.53
N GLU A 19 0.40 6.44 6.52
CA GLU A 19 -0.65 7.33 6.98
C GLU A 19 -1.39 7.90 5.76
N ILE A 20 -2.69 7.66 5.69
CA ILE A 20 -3.55 8.14 4.58
C ILE A 20 -4.33 9.41 4.96
N ALA A 21 -4.48 9.68 6.26
CA ALA A 21 -5.14 10.85 6.80
C ALA A 21 -4.67 11.08 8.25
N PRO A 22 -4.80 12.31 8.79
CA PRO A 22 -4.40 12.61 10.16
C PRO A 22 -5.06 11.67 11.18
N GLY A 23 -4.24 10.88 11.89
CA GLY A 23 -4.72 9.89 12.87
C GLY A 23 -5.19 8.56 12.27
N VAL A 24 -5.06 8.36 10.97
CA VAL A 24 -5.42 7.13 10.25
C VAL A 24 -4.15 6.50 9.68
N GLU A 25 -3.53 5.64 10.49
CA GLU A 25 -2.34 4.86 10.12
C GLU A 25 -2.71 3.40 9.91
N GLY A 26 -2.02 2.76 8.96
CA GLY A 26 -2.13 1.34 8.74
C GLY A 26 -0.82 0.73 8.26
N LEU A 27 -0.79 -0.60 8.20
CA LEU A 27 0.39 -1.38 7.88
C LEU A 27 0.24 -2.04 6.51
N VAL A 28 1.28 -1.89 5.69
CA VAL A 28 1.49 -2.70 4.48
C VAL A 28 2.50 -3.79 4.81
N HIS A 29 2.10 -5.05 4.71
CA HIS A 29 3.02 -6.16 4.89
C HIS A 29 4.00 -6.25 3.71
N ILE A 30 5.24 -6.71 3.94
CA ILE A 30 6.28 -6.80 2.89
C ILE A 30 5.84 -7.62 1.66
N SER A 31 5.02 -8.65 1.88
CA SER A 31 4.43 -9.48 0.82
C SER A 31 3.31 -8.79 0.03
N GLN A 32 2.79 -7.67 0.53
CA GLN A 32 1.74 -6.87 -0.09
C GLN A 32 2.28 -5.58 -0.71
N LEU A 33 3.57 -5.29 -0.56
CA LEU A 33 4.22 -4.15 -1.20
C LEU A 33 4.31 -4.34 -2.71
N GLU A 34 4.71 -5.54 -3.15
CA GLU A 34 4.98 -5.85 -4.56
C GLU A 34 4.58 -7.29 -4.90
N ASN A 35 4.42 -7.57 -6.19
CA ASN A 35 4.13 -8.91 -6.69
C ASN A 35 5.34 -9.85 -6.71
N HIS A 36 6.55 -9.30 -6.59
CA HIS A 36 7.80 -10.05 -6.61
C HIS A 36 8.36 -10.24 -5.18
N ARG A 37 9.34 -11.13 -5.02
CA ARG A 37 9.96 -11.39 -3.72
C ARG A 37 10.81 -10.18 -3.31
N VAL A 38 10.30 -9.42 -2.35
CA VAL A 38 11.00 -8.30 -1.72
C VAL A 38 11.83 -8.84 -0.55
N ASN A 39 13.14 -8.53 -0.54
CA ASN A 39 14.02 -8.91 0.57
C ASN A 39 14.06 -7.84 1.66
N ARG A 40 14.00 -6.55 1.29
CA ARG A 40 13.98 -5.42 2.23
C ARG A 40 12.90 -4.44 1.82
N VAL A 41 12.14 -3.97 2.80
CA VAL A 41 11.08 -2.97 2.60
C VAL A 41 11.65 -1.66 2.05
N GLU A 42 12.84 -1.26 2.53
CA GLU A 42 13.57 -0.06 2.14
C GLU A 42 13.92 0.01 0.65
N ASP A 43 14.04 -1.13 -0.03
CA ASP A 43 14.35 -1.18 -1.46
C ASP A 43 13.13 -0.79 -2.32
N VAL A 44 11.93 -0.81 -1.74
CA VAL A 44 10.65 -0.65 -2.45
C VAL A 44 9.92 0.62 -2.04
N VAL A 45 10.10 1.04 -0.79
CA VAL A 45 9.48 2.22 -0.20
C VAL A 45 10.45 2.91 0.74
N SER A 46 10.37 4.24 0.81
CA SER A 46 11.17 5.07 1.71
C SER A 46 10.28 5.82 2.69
N VAL A 47 10.80 6.20 3.86
CA VAL A 47 10.07 7.10 4.77
C VAL A 47 9.85 8.45 4.09
N GLY A 48 8.63 8.97 4.14
CA GLY A 48 8.20 10.17 3.43
C GLY A 48 7.75 9.92 1.99
N ASP A 49 7.83 8.69 1.49
CA ASP A 49 7.38 8.35 0.14
C ASP A 49 5.85 8.29 0.07
N GLN A 50 5.29 8.79 -1.03
CA GLN A 50 3.85 8.85 -1.25
C GLN A 50 3.42 7.68 -2.12
N ILE A 51 2.70 6.73 -1.54
CA ILE A 51 2.26 5.50 -2.20
C ILE A 51 0.74 5.37 -2.22
N ILE A 52 0.22 4.66 -3.21
CA ILE A 52 -1.20 4.30 -3.26
C ILE A 52 -1.39 2.95 -2.58
N VAL A 53 -2.34 2.88 -1.66
CA VAL A 53 -2.70 1.68 -0.92
C VAL A 53 -4.20 1.45 -0.96
N LYS A 54 -4.60 0.18 -0.88
CA LYS A 54 -6.00 -0.23 -0.75
C LYS A 54 -6.25 -0.75 0.66
N VAL A 55 -7.31 -0.27 1.31
CA VAL A 55 -7.78 -0.83 2.59
C VAL A 55 -8.37 -2.21 2.31
N THR A 56 -7.79 -3.24 2.92
CA THR A 56 -8.31 -4.61 2.84
C THR A 56 -9.12 -4.98 4.08
N GLU A 57 -8.65 -4.57 5.25
CA GLU A 57 -9.24 -4.97 6.53
C GLU A 57 -8.98 -3.90 7.60
N ILE A 58 -9.83 -3.88 8.62
CA ILE A 58 -9.71 -3.00 9.79
C ILE A 58 -9.70 -3.93 11.01
N ASP A 59 -8.68 -3.82 11.84
CA ASP A 59 -8.61 -4.61 13.07
C ASP A 59 -9.48 -4.02 14.20
N ASP A 60 -9.69 -4.80 15.26
CA ASP A 60 -10.49 -4.39 16.42
C ASP A 60 -9.87 -3.23 17.22
N GLN A 61 -8.59 -2.91 16.96
CA GLN A 61 -7.87 -1.77 17.54
C GLN A 61 -7.96 -0.51 16.65
N GLY A 62 -8.67 -0.58 15.52
CA GLY A 62 -8.82 0.51 14.56
C GLY A 62 -7.63 0.70 13.61
N ARG A 63 -6.70 -0.27 13.53
CA ARG A 63 -5.59 -0.23 12.57
C ARG A 63 -6.05 -0.78 11.22
N LEU A 64 -5.58 -0.13 10.16
CA LEU A 64 -5.90 -0.53 8.80
C LEU A 64 -4.84 -1.48 8.25
N ASN A 65 -5.27 -2.59 7.66
CA ASN A 65 -4.41 -3.40 6.80
C ASN A 65 -4.50 -2.88 5.38
N PHE A 66 -3.33 -2.60 4.81
CA PHE A 66 -3.19 -2.06 3.47
C PHE A 66 -2.55 -3.06 2.52
N SER A 67 -3.01 -3.04 1.28
CA SER A 67 -2.44 -3.78 0.17
C SER A 67 -2.05 -2.83 -0.96
N ARG A 68 -0.74 -2.70 -1.22
CA ARG A 68 -0.23 -1.95 -2.38
C ARG A 68 -0.38 -2.78 -3.65
N LYS A 69 -0.21 -4.10 -3.57
CA LYS A 69 -0.44 -5.03 -4.67
C LYS A 69 -1.86 -4.92 -5.26
N ASP A 70 -2.89 -4.91 -4.42
CA ASP A 70 -4.26 -4.81 -4.91
C ASP A 70 -4.55 -3.42 -5.50
N ALA A 71 -3.93 -2.38 -4.93
CA ALA A 71 -4.01 -1.04 -5.49
C ALA A 71 -3.41 -0.96 -6.91
N ILE A 72 -2.22 -1.55 -7.09
CA ILE A 72 -1.54 -1.64 -8.39
C ILE A 72 -2.38 -2.45 -9.39
N ASN A 73 -2.94 -3.58 -8.96
CA ASN A 73 -3.77 -4.42 -9.82
C ASN A 73 -5.03 -3.66 -10.31
N GLU A 74 -5.67 -2.91 -9.42
CA GLU A 74 -6.86 -2.13 -9.74
C GLU A 74 -6.52 -0.96 -10.69
N MET A 75 -5.38 -0.30 -10.51
CA MET A 75 -4.87 0.71 -11.45
C MET A 75 -4.53 0.12 -12.83
N ASN A 76 -3.92 -1.07 -12.86
CA ASN A 76 -3.57 -1.76 -14.10
C ASN A 76 -4.80 -2.24 -14.87
N ALA A 77 -5.84 -2.71 -14.16
CA ALA A 77 -7.12 -3.09 -14.76
C ALA A 77 -7.80 -1.91 -15.47
N HIS A 78 -7.68 -0.69 -14.91
CA HIS A 78 -8.24 0.51 -15.54
C HIS A 78 -7.43 0.98 -16.76
N LYS A 79 -6.11 0.78 -16.79
CA LYS A 79 -5.29 1.13 -17.97
C LYS A 79 -5.54 0.22 -19.17
N LYS A 80 -5.74 -1.08 -18.95
CA LYS A 80 -5.84 -2.09 -20.02
C LYS A 80 -7.04 -1.90 -20.97
N ASN A 81 -8.05 -1.12 -20.58
CA ASN A 81 -9.20 -0.81 -21.43
C ASN A 81 -9.02 0.44 -22.31
N LYS A 82 -7.94 1.22 -22.15
CA LYS A 82 -7.73 2.46 -22.93
C LYS A 82 -6.86 2.28 -24.17
N ASP A 83 -6.14 1.18 -24.30
CA ASP A 83 -5.24 0.90 -25.42
C ASP A 83 -5.91 0.08 -26.55
N ALA A 84 -7.23 -0.08 -26.53
CA ALA A 84 -8.00 -0.90 -27.48
C ALA A 84 -8.97 -0.09 -28.37
N GLU A 85 -8.80 1.22 -28.49
CA GLU A 85 -9.54 2.09 -29.43
C GLU A 85 -8.70 2.47 -30.65
#